data_AF-A0A2N9NGZ4-F1
#
_entry.id   AF-A0A2N9NGZ4-F1
#
_cell.length_a   1.000
_cell.length_b   1.000
_cell.length_c   1.000
_cell.angle_alpha   90.00
_cell.angle_beta   90.00
_cell.angle_gamma   90.00
#
_symmetry.space_group_name_H-M   'P 1'
#
loop_
_entity.id
_entity.type
_entity.pdbx_description
1 polymer ?
#
loop_
_entity_poly.entity_id
_entity_poly.type
_entity_poly.pdbx_seq_one_letter_code
_entity_poly.pdbx_strand_id
1 'polypeptide(L)'
;MTNRLKCALILAGTLLVPFTHATGQNVLTDITVFGCDSSGSYGGIDVWVTRPSSFIAAVFIQSGASGGPFLNGPDNAHVQPSISLSLGTPSFRLLGDPGENSPYFGINLFFNGSTTPSISAFAPMLTSPGSHSFLADSSPNTSGPPDVGTVHGAGSLSFGSGGQHITLTDFYWAEPSVYNLDEVGPFTTGPDGLLDYVGGMGFSVTQVPEPSLGTLALALLGACLSRKTLRKS
;
A
#
# COMPACT_ATOMS: atom_id res chain seq x y z
N MET A 1 -5.85 -63.90 41.02
CA MET A 1 -5.83 -62.51 41.51
C MET A 1 -5.76 -61.57 40.32
N THR A 2 -6.89 -60.94 40.02
CA THR A 2 -7.16 -60.15 38.80
C THR A 2 -7.08 -58.66 39.09
N ASN A 3 -6.06 -57.97 38.58
CA ASN A 3 -5.98 -56.51 38.63
C ASN A 3 -6.50 -55.91 37.32
N ARG A 4 -7.77 -55.49 37.34
CA ARG A 4 -8.39 -54.69 36.26
C ARG A 4 -7.91 -53.25 36.38
N LEU A 5 -6.99 -52.85 35.50
CA LEU A 5 -6.63 -51.45 35.29
C LEU A 5 -7.80 -50.74 34.59
N LYS A 6 -8.51 -49.87 35.30
CA LYS A 6 -9.50 -48.95 34.72
C LYS A 6 -8.75 -47.79 34.09
N CYS A 7 -8.42 -47.87 32.80
CA CYS A 7 -8.02 -46.71 32.02
C CYS A 7 -9.24 -45.82 31.79
N ALA A 8 -9.39 -44.79 32.64
CA ALA A 8 -10.31 -43.70 32.39
C ALA A 8 -9.84 -42.94 31.14
N LEU A 9 -10.51 -43.17 30.02
CA LEU A 9 -10.37 -42.35 28.82
C LEU A 9 -11.13 -41.04 29.10
N ILE A 10 -10.42 -40.02 29.61
CA ILE A 10 -10.96 -38.66 29.67
C ILE A 10 -10.90 -38.14 28.23
N LEU A 11 -12.02 -38.26 27.51
CA LEU A 11 -12.22 -37.63 26.22
C LEU A 11 -12.35 -36.12 26.49
N ALA A 12 -11.23 -35.41 26.46
CA ALA A 12 -11.20 -33.96 26.46
C ALA A 12 -11.86 -33.48 25.16
N GLY A 13 -13.17 -33.22 25.21
CA GLY A 13 -13.89 -32.50 24.18
C GLY A 13 -13.42 -31.05 24.16
N THR A 14 -12.25 -30.79 23.58
CA THR A 14 -11.84 -29.43 23.22
C THR A 14 -12.77 -28.95 22.13
N LEU A 15 -13.70 -28.07 22.53
CA LEU A 15 -14.51 -27.27 21.62
C LEU A 15 -13.56 -26.53 20.68
N LEU A 16 -13.40 -27.03 19.45
CA LEU A 16 -12.70 -26.34 18.38
C LEU A 16 -13.57 -25.16 17.95
N VAL A 17 -13.51 -24.07 18.71
CA VAL A 17 -14.02 -22.79 18.22
C VAL A 17 -12.98 -22.30 17.21
N PRO A 18 -13.30 -22.20 15.90
CA PRO A 18 -12.39 -21.56 14.99
C PRO A 18 -12.24 -20.11 15.46
N PHE A 19 -11.03 -19.75 15.90
CA PHE A 19 -10.66 -18.36 16.06
C PHE A 19 -10.57 -17.75 14.65
N THR A 20 -11.71 -17.31 14.11
CA THR A 20 -11.71 -16.38 12.99
C THR A 20 -11.18 -15.06 13.54
N HIS A 21 -9.90 -14.79 13.37
CA HIS A 21 -9.41 -13.43 13.56
C HIS A 21 -10.12 -12.55 12.54
N ALA A 22 -10.64 -11.41 12.99
CA ALA A 22 -11.09 -10.38 12.07
C ALA A 22 -9.87 -9.93 11.26
N THR A 23 -9.87 -10.20 9.95
CA THR A 23 -8.86 -9.65 9.05
C THR A 23 -9.12 -8.17 8.92
N GLY A 24 -8.20 -7.35 9.45
CA GLY A 24 -8.26 -5.90 9.31
C GLY A 24 -7.99 -5.54 7.86
N GLN A 25 -8.96 -4.91 7.20
CA GLN A 25 -8.74 -4.38 5.86
C GLN A 25 -7.75 -3.21 5.94
N ASN A 26 -6.68 -3.25 5.16
CA ASN A 26 -5.74 -2.13 5.12
C ASN A 26 -6.39 -0.95 4.40
N VAL A 27 -6.23 0.23 5.00
CA VAL A 27 -6.76 1.49 4.49
C VAL A 27 -5.59 2.35 4.01
N LEU A 28 -5.60 2.75 2.75
CA LEU A 28 -4.68 3.76 2.23
C LEU A 28 -5.10 5.11 2.79
N THR A 29 -4.24 5.70 3.61
CA THR A 29 -4.51 6.94 4.35
C THR A 29 -3.73 8.12 3.83
N ASP A 30 -2.57 7.89 3.19
CA ASP A 30 -1.84 8.95 2.49
C ASP A 30 -1.12 8.46 1.25
N ILE A 31 -0.93 9.39 0.33
CA ILE A 31 -0.06 9.28 -0.84
C ILE A 31 0.80 10.55 -0.92
N THR A 32 2.07 10.37 -1.25
CA THR A 32 2.88 11.45 -1.82
C THR A 32 3.39 11.02 -3.19
N VAL A 33 3.35 11.95 -4.15
CA VAL A 33 4.01 11.83 -5.45
C VAL A 33 5.05 12.94 -5.52
N PHE A 34 6.26 12.65 -5.97
CA PHE A 34 7.34 13.60 -5.92
C PHE A 34 8.34 13.45 -7.06
N GLY A 35 8.92 14.57 -7.52
CA GLY A 35 10.05 14.53 -8.45
C GLY A 35 11.30 13.98 -7.76
N CYS A 36 12.00 13.05 -8.41
CA CYS A 36 13.20 12.43 -7.88
C CYS A 36 14.30 12.27 -8.93
N ASP A 37 15.50 11.89 -8.49
CA ASP A 37 16.57 11.45 -9.40
C ASP A 37 16.42 9.98 -9.82
N SER A 38 17.37 9.47 -10.60
CA SER A 38 17.39 8.08 -11.08
C SER A 38 17.60 7.03 -9.99
N SER A 39 17.80 7.44 -8.74
CA SER A 39 17.92 6.56 -7.57
C SER A 39 16.70 6.62 -6.64
N GLY A 40 15.67 7.38 -6.99
CA GLY A 40 14.48 7.61 -6.16
C GLY A 40 14.67 8.72 -5.11
N SER A 41 15.81 9.42 -5.10
CA SER A 41 16.06 10.46 -4.10
C SER A 41 15.28 11.74 -4.42
N TYR A 42 14.48 12.21 -3.45
CA TYR A 42 13.69 13.42 -3.57
C TYR A 42 14.57 14.67 -3.56
N GLY A 43 14.41 15.52 -4.58
CA GLY A 43 15.23 16.71 -4.81
C GLY A 43 14.65 18.05 -4.36
N GLY A 44 13.38 18.09 -3.91
CA GLY A 44 12.77 19.34 -3.44
C GLY A 44 11.92 20.12 -4.45
N ILE A 45 11.71 19.60 -5.67
CA ILE A 45 11.17 20.40 -6.79
C ILE A 45 9.65 20.25 -6.89
N ASP A 46 9.15 19.04 -7.14
CA ASP A 46 7.72 18.80 -7.28
C ASP A 46 7.22 17.81 -6.26
N VAL A 47 6.10 18.14 -5.60
CA VAL A 47 5.42 17.26 -4.66
C VAL A 47 3.91 17.50 -4.72
N TRP A 48 3.17 16.40 -4.81
CA TRP A 48 1.74 16.36 -4.57
C TRP A 48 1.45 15.41 -3.42
N VAL A 49 0.52 15.79 -2.56
CA VAL A 49 0.20 15.02 -1.35
C VAL A 49 -1.30 14.92 -1.13
N THR A 50 -1.71 13.90 -0.38
CA THR A 50 -3.11 13.78 0.06
C THR A 50 -3.42 14.53 1.36
N ARG A 51 -2.48 15.29 1.89
CA ARG A 51 -2.69 16.22 3.01
C ARG A 51 -2.13 17.59 2.66
N PRO A 52 -2.65 18.27 1.61
CA PRO A 52 -2.04 19.47 1.05
C PRO A 52 -1.98 20.59 2.07
N SER A 53 -1.02 21.48 1.86
CA SER A 53 -0.91 22.75 2.59
C SER A 53 -1.06 23.91 1.60
N SER A 54 -0.97 25.15 2.08
CA SER A 54 -1.02 26.32 1.21
C SER A 54 0.10 26.37 0.14
N PHE A 55 1.13 25.52 0.26
CA PHE A 55 2.32 25.52 -0.59
C PHE A 55 2.59 24.19 -1.30
N ILE A 56 1.81 23.14 -1.02
CA ILE A 56 2.00 21.81 -1.61
C ILE A 56 0.67 21.37 -2.20
N ALA A 57 0.66 21.14 -3.51
CA ALA A 57 -0.53 20.77 -4.26
C ALA A 57 -1.09 19.41 -3.84
N ALA A 58 -2.38 19.22 -4.11
CA ALA A 58 -3.08 17.97 -3.87
C ALA A 58 -2.76 16.94 -4.97
N VAL A 59 -2.62 15.66 -4.58
CA VAL A 59 -2.84 14.56 -5.52
C VAL A 59 -4.27 14.06 -5.36
N PHE A 60 -5.02 14.08 -6.44
CA PHE A 60 -6.38 13.56 -6.50
C PHE A 60 -6.38 12.13 -7.01
N ILE A 61 -7.31 11.32 -6.50
CA ILE A 61 -7.40 9.90 -6.76
C ILE A 61 -8.77 9.62 -7.34
N GLN A 62 -8.81 8.91 -8.46
CA GLN A 62 -10.04 8.40 -9.05
C GLN A 62 -10.03 6.87 -9.04
N SER A 63 -11.21 6.27 -8.92
CA SER A 63 -11.37 4.83 -9.09
C SER A 63 -11.15 4.41 -10.55
N GLY A 64 -10.42 3.30 -10.74
CA GLY A 64 -10.11 2.74 -12.06
C GLY A 64 -9.01 3.49 -12.80
N ALA A 65 -8.20 2.75 -13.57
CA ALA A 65 -7.08 3.31 -14.33
C ALA A 65 -7.49 4.32 -15.42
N SER A 66 -8.71 4.21 -15.97
CA SER A 66 -9.19 5.08 -17.05
C SER A 66 -9.94 6.32 -16.57
N GLY A 67 -10.04 6.53 -15.25
CA GLY A 67 -10.86 7.59 -14.67
C GLY A 67 -12.25 7.12 -14.30
N GLY A 68 -12.63 7.41 -13.07
CA GLY A 68 -13.93 7.16 -12.47
C GLY A 68 -14.22 8.25 -11.43
N PRO A 69 -15.18 8.05 -10.53
CA PRO A 69 -15.42 9.01 -9.45
C PRO A 69 -14.15 9.31 -8.63
N PHE A 70 -13.97 10.58 -8.27
CA PHE A 70 -12.96 11.01 -7.31
C PHE A 70 -13.22 10.34 -5.94
N LEU A 71 -12.14 9.85 -5.33
CA LEU A 71 -12.13 9.17 -4.04
C LEU A 71 -11.62 10.08 -2.91
N ASN A 72 -11.12 11.27 -3.25
CA ASN A 72 -10.73 12.34 -2.35
C ASN A 72 -11.04 13.72 -2.96
N GLY A 73 -11.04 14.76 -2.14
CA GLY A 73 -11.53 16.09 -2.51
C GLY A 73 -12.99 16.31 -2.09
N PRO A 74 -13.66 17.38 -2.56
CA PRO A 74 -13.30 18.20 -3.72
C PRO A 74 -12.28 19.32 -3.44
N ASP A 75 -11.91 19.55 -2.18
CA ASP A 75 -11.00 20.62 -1.76
C ASP A 75 -9.95 20.09 -0.78
N ASN A 76 -8.95 20.91 -0.46
CA ASN A 76 -7.86 20.56 0.47
C ASN A 76 -8.32 19.97 1.82
N ALA A 77 -9.48 20.36 2.35
CA ALA A 77 -9.96 19.84 3.63
C ALA A 77 -10.44 18.38 3.54
N HIS A 78 -10.69 17.89 2.33
CA HIS A 78 -11.24 16.56 2.05
C HIS A 78 -10.32 15.69 1.18
N VAL A 79 -9.08 16.14 0.92
CA VAL A 79 -8.11 15.43 0.07
C VAL A 79 -7.46 14.22 0.76
N GLN A 80 -7.56 14.08 2.09
CA GLN A 80 -7.03 12.91 2.79
C GLN A 80 -7.90 11.67 2.51
N PRO A 81 -7.38 10.60 1.88
CA PRO A 81 -8.15 9.43 1.55
C PRO A 81 -8.41 8.55 2.76
N SER A 82 -9.48 7.75 2.65
CA SER A 82 -9.72 6.58 3.50
C SER A 82 -10.15 5.45 2.58
N ILE A 83 -9.20 4.95 1.77
CA ILE A 83 -9.49 3.99 0.70
C ILE A 83 -9.15 2.58 1.18
N SER A 84 -10.16 1.76 1.40
CA SER A 84 -9.97 0.35 1.74
C SER A 84 -9.73 -0.49 0.49
N LEU A 85 -8.62 -1.23 0.44
CA LEU A 85 -8.31 -2.07 -0.72
C LEU A 85 -9.05 -3.40 -0.64
N SER A 86 -9.88 -3.70 -1.64
CA SER A 86 -10.57 -4.99 -1.76
C SER A 86 -9.63 -6.06 -2.30
N LEU A 87 -9.88 -7.33 -1.97
CA LEU A 87 -9.17 -8.46 -2.59
C LEU A 87 -9.32 -8.42 -4.11
N GLY A 88 -8.28 -8.86 -4.83
CA GLY A 88 -8.23 -8.83 -6.29
C GLY A 88 -7.27 -7.76 -6.82
N THR A 89 -7.63 -7.11 -7.91
CA THR A 89 -6.73 -6.19 -8.63
C THR A 89 -7.30 -4.78 -8.78
N PRO A 90 -7.48 -4.02 -7.67
CA PRO A 90 -7.95 -2.65 -7.78
C PRO A 90 -6.91 -1.77 -8.48
N SER A 91 -7.39 -0.80 -9.25
CA SER A 91 -6.57 0.22 -9.91
C SER A 91 -7.17 1.60 -9.70
N PHE A 92 -6.31 2.61 -9.79
CA PHE A 92 -6.66 4.00 -9.55
C PHE A 92 -5.90 4.89 -10.52
N ARG A 93 -6.55 5.97 -10.94
CA ARG A 93 -5.90 7.07 -11.66
C ARG A 93 -5.56 8.16 -10.66
N LEU A 94 -4.39 8.76 -10.81
CA LEU A 94 -3.92 9.88 -10.02
C LEU A 94 -3.88 11.12 -10.91
N LEU A 95 -4.24 12.28 -10.34
CA LEU A 95 -4.24 13.56 -11.03
C LEU A 95 -3.55 14.60 -10.16
N GLY A 96 -2.76 15.46 -10.77
CA GLY A 96 -2.12 16.59 -10.10
C GLY A 96 -1.95 17.76 -11.06
N ASP A 97 -2.17 18.96 -10.55
CA ASP A 97 -1.88 20.23 -11.23
C ASP A 97 -0.43 20.25 -11.75
N PRO A 98 -0.15 20.84 -12.93
CA PRO A 98 1.19 20.87 -13.47
C PRO A 98 2.20 21.62 -12.58
N GLY A 99 3.45 21.25 -12.78
CA GLY A 99 4.63 21.65 -12.01
C GLY A 99 5.86 21.57 -12.91
N GLU A 100 7.04 21.41 -12.34
CA GLU A 100 8.26 21.23 -13.12
C GLU A 100 8.37 19.76 -13.63
N ASN A 101 8.81 19.59 -14.88
CA ASN A 101 9.00 18.25 -15.43
C ASN A 101 10.29 17.64 -14.84
N SER A 102 10.14 16.66 -13.95
CA SER A 102 11.26 15.84 -13.45
C SER A 102 11.48 14.62 -14.36
N PRO A 103 12.73 14.17 -14.62
CA PRO A 103 12.99 12.96 -15.40
C PRO A 103 12.49 11.68 -14.71
N TYR A 104 12.35 11.68 -13.38
CA TYR A 104 11.79 10.59 -12.60
C TYR A 104 10.79 11.11 -11.56
N PHE A 105 9.82 10.27 -11.24
CA PHE A 105 8.87 10.51 -10.16
C PHE A 105 8.79 9.31 -9.24
N GLY A 106 8.69 9.58 -7.95
CA GLY A 106 8.47 8.62 -6.89
C GLY A 106 7.06 8.70 -6.32
N ILE A 107 6.64 7.62 -5.68
CA ILE A 107 5.40 7.52 -4.91
C ILE A 107 5.68 6.84 -3.57
N ASN A 108 5.10 7.38 -2.51
CA ASN A 108 5.02 6.73 -1.20
C ASN A 108 3.56 6.48 -0.85
N LEU A 109 3.26 5.25 -0.42
CA LEU A 109 1.93 4.82 -0.01
C LEU A 109 1.92 4.50 1.49
N PHE A 110 1.03 5.16 2.22
CA PHE A 110 0.93 5.06 3.67
C PHE A 110 -0.40 4.40 4.04
N PHE A 111 -0.31 3.32 4.81
CA PHE A 111 -1.49 2.58 5.24
C PHE A 111 -1.74 2.75 6.72
N ASN A 112 -3.03 2.70 7.08
CA ASN A 112 -3.50 2.63 8.46
C ASN A 112 -3.02 3.79 9.35
N GLY A 113 -2.84 4.99 8.79
CA GLY A 113 -2.40 6.18 9.51
C GLY A 113 -0.90 6.21 9.85
N SER A 114 -0.10 5.32 9.25
CA SER A 114 1.35 5.32 9.41
C SER A 114 1.97 6.59 8.81
N THR A 115 3.00 7.13 9.47
CA THR A 115 3.86 8.19 8.92
C THR A 115 5.09 7.64 8.19
N THR A 116 5.30 6.32 8.21
CA THR A 116 6.32 5.61 7.43
C THR A 116 5.66 4.92 6.24
N PRO A 117 6.20 5.05 5.02
CA PRO A 117 5.61 4.40 3.86
C PRO A 117 5.67 2.88 3.99
N SER A 118 4.60 2.22 3.58
CA SER A 118 4.55 0.76 3.54
C SER A 118 4.96 0.20 2.17
N ILE A 119 4.74 1.00 1.11
CA ILE A 119 5.17 0.73 -0.25
C ILE A 119 5.76 2.03 -0.81
N SER A 120 6.91 1.92 -1.48
CA SER A 120 7.55 3.04 -2.15
C SER A 120 8.08 2.58 -3.51
N ALA A 121 7.84 3.39 -4.53
CA ALA A 121 8.27 3.11 -5.89
C ALA A 121 8.72 4.37 -6.60
N PHE A 122 9.53 4.22 -7.65
CA PHE A 122 9.86 5.31 -8.56
C PHE A 122 9.95 4.80 -10.00
N ALA A 123 9.74 5.71 -10.95
CA ALA A 123 9.74 5.43 -12.37
C ALA A 123 10.27 6.63 -13.17
N PRO A 124 10.80 6.42 -14.38
CA PRO A 124 10.95 7.51 -15.34
C PRO A 124 9.59 8.16 -15.62
N MET A 125 9.58 9.48 -15.84
CA MET A 125 8.37 10.18 -16.28
C MET A 125 7.87 9.59 -17.60
N LEU A 126 6.58 9.32 -17.68
CA LEU A 126 5.94 8.81 -18.89
C LEU A 126 5.74 9.98 -19.87
N THR A 127 6.35 9.88 -21.05
CA THR A 127 6.29 10.91 -22.12
C THR A 127 5.47 10.49 -23.34
N SER A 128 4.91 9.28 -23.32
CA SER A 128 3.97 8.80 -24.33
C SER A 128 3.11 7.67 -23.76
N PRO A 129 1.87 7.46 -24.24
CA PRO A 129 1.04 6.36 -23.75
C PRO A 129 1.67 5.01 -24.07
N GLY A 130 1.62 4.07 -23.12
CA GLY A 130 2.02 2.69 -23.36
C GLY A 130 2.73 2.03 -22.17
N SER A 131 3.54 1.03 -22.50
CA SER A 131 4.29 0.25 -21.52
C SER A 131 5.29 1.12 -20.77
N HIS A 132 5.37 0.87 -19.47
CA HIS A 132 6.27 1.56 -18.54
C HIS A 132 6.77 0.58 -17.49
N SER A 133 7.72 1.02 -16.68
CA SER A 133 8.33 0.20 -15.63
C SER A 133 8.65 1.07 -14.42
N PHE A 134 8.59 0.48 -13.25
CA PHE A 134 8.93 1.12 -11.99
C PHE A 134 9.74 0.15 -11.12
N LEU A 135 10.45 0.70 -10.14
CA LEU A 135 11.28 -0.04 -9.20
C LEU A 135 10.87 0.30 -7.77
N ALA A 136 11.18 -0.58 -6.83
CA ALA A 136 11.08 -0.25 -5.41
C ALA A 136 12.02 0.91 -5.08
N ASP A 137 11.53 1.88 -4.32
CA ASP A 137 12.33 3.00 -3.84
C ASP A 137 12.80 2.76 -2.40
N SER A 138 14.11 2.58 -2.23
CA SER A 138 14.76 2.43 -0.93
C SER A 138 15.62 3.64 -0.55
N SER A 139 15.45 4.78 -1.21
CA SER A 139 16.19 5.99 -0.92
C SER A 139 16.00 6.39 0.55
N PRO A 140 17.08 6.81 1.26
CA PRO A 140 16.94 7.35 2.61
C PRO A 140 16.22 8.71 2.61
N ASN A 141 15.98 9.31 1.44
CA ASN A 141 15.38 10.62 1.30
C ASN A 141 14.30 10.61 0.21
N THR A 142 13.05 10.48 0.63
CA THR A 142 11.84 10.56 -0.20
C THR A 142 10.85 11.56 0.42
N SER A 143 9.83 11.99 -0.32
CA SER A 143 8.84 12.94 0.20
C SER A 143 7.83 12.23 1.12
N GLY A 144 7.70 12.68 2.36
CA GLY A 144 6.67 12.25 3.30
C GLY A 144 5.48 13.21 3.35
N PRO A 145 4.46 12.91 4.17
CA PRO A 145 3.35 13.82 4.38
C PRO A 145 3.84 15.16 4.97
N PRO A 146 3.12 16.28 4.75
CA PRO A 146 3.67 17.61 5.06
C PRO A 146 4.04 17.87 6.52
N ASP A 147 3.41 17.18 7.46
CA ASP A 147 3.71 17.23 8.90
C ASP A 147 4.93 16.39 9.31
N VAL A 148 5.44 15.54 8.40
CA VAL A 148 6.59 14.67 8.62
C VAL A 148 7.83 15.19 7.91
N GLY A 149 7.69 15.77 6.72
CA GLY A 149 8.81 16.20 5.88
C GLY A 149 9.37 15.04 5.06
N THR A 150 10.69 14.83 5.06
CA THR A 150 11.30 13.73 4.31
C THR A 150 11.29 12.43 5.10
N VAL A 151 11.12 11.31 4.40
CA VAL A 151 11.08 9.96 4.98
C VAL A 151 11.95 8.99 4.18
N HIS A 152 12.35 7.88 4.79
CA HIS A 152 12.97 6.79 4.05
C HIS A 152 11.91 6.09 3.20
N GLY A 153 12.25 5.76 1.96
CA GLY A 153 11.44 4.88 1.12
C GLY A 153 11.33 3.48 1.75
N ALA A 154 10.21 2.81 1.53
CA ALA A 154 9.92 1.49 2.09
C ALA A 154 10.88 0.40 1.57
N GLY A 155 11.52 0.62 0.42
CA GLY A 155 12.37 -0.37 -0.25
C GLY A 155 11.62 -1.61 -0.69
N SER A 156 10.29 -1.54 -0.80
CA SER A 156 9.41 -2.66 -1.11
C SER A 156 8.23 -2.23 -1.97
N LEU A 157 7.86 -3.09 -2.93
CA LEU A 157 6.62 -2.99 -3.71
C LEU A 157 5.45 -3.71 -3.04
N SER A 158 5.66 -4.32 -1.88
CA SER A 158 4.64 -5.09 -1.18
C SER A 158 4.61 -4.85 0.32
N PHE A 159 3.42 -4.93 0.89
CA PHE A 159 3.15 -4.77 2.30
C PHE A 159 2.14 -5.81 2.77
N GLY A 160 2.38 -6.39 3.96
CA GLY A 160 1.47 -7.36 4.57
C GLY A 160 1.02 -6.88 5.95
N SER A 161 -0.29 -6.85 6.18
CA SER A 161 -0.89 -6.52 7.48
C SER A 161 -2.35 -6.95 7.51
N GLY A 162 -2.88 -7.22 8.70
CA GLY A 162 -4.31 -7.54 8.88
C GLY A 162 -4.79 -8.79 8.13
N GLY A 163 -3.88 -9.72 7.81
CA GLY A 163 -4.20 -10.91 7.01
C GLY A 163 -4.34 -10.65 5.51
N GLN A 164 -3.93 -9.47 5.02
CA GLN A 164 -3.83 -9.15 3.61
C GLN A 164 -2.37 -8.96 3.20
N HIS A 165 -2.07 -9.32 1.95
CA HIS A 165 -0.82 -8.99 1.27
C HIS A 165 -1.16 -8.12 0.06
N ILE A 166 -0.60 -6.91 0.04
CA ILE A 166 -0.81 -5.90 -0.99
C ILE A 166 0.49 -5.77 -1.77
N THR A 167 0.42 -5.86 -3.09
CA THR A 167 1.54 -5.63 -4.00
C THR A 167 1.17 -4.56 -4.99
N LEU A 168 2.01 -3.53 -5.14
CA LEU A 168 1.90 -2.55 -6.23
C LEU A 168 2.34 -3.24 -7.53
N THR A 169 1.44 -3.28 -8.50
CA THR A 169 1.64 -3.97 -9.79
C THR A 169 1.78 -3.00 -10.96
N ASP A 170 1.40 -1.74 -10.76
CA ASP A 170 1.48 -0.70 -11.79
C ASP A 170 1.79 0.64 -11.13
N PHE A 171 2.67 1.44 -11.74
CA PHE A 171 2.93 2.82 -11.35
C PHE A 171 3.53 3.61 -12.51
N TYR A 172 2.94 4.76 -12.79
CA TYR A 172 3.50 5.79 -13.66
C TYR A 172 3.06 7.18 -13.21
N TRP A 173 3.80 8.19 -13.68
CA TRP A 173 3.44 9.60 -13.65
C TRP A 173 3.77 10.19 -15.01
N ALA A 174 2.77 10.73 -15.71
CA ALA A 174 2.89 11.16 -17.09
C ALA A 174 2.85 12.68 -17.20
N GLU A 175 3.73 13.23 -18.04
CA GLU A 175 3.73 14.66 -18.32
C GLU A 175 2.38 15.10 -18.93
N PRO A 176 1.99 16.37 -18.76
CA PRO A 176 0.65 16.81 -19.13
C PRO A 176 0.24 16.60 -20.58
N SER A 177 1.22 16.67 -21.50
CA SER A 177 1.00 16.49 -22.94
C SER A 177 0.64 15.06 -23.35
N VAL A 178 0.86 14.06 -22.49
CA VAL A 178 0.59 12.64 -22.82
C VAL A 178 -0.90 12.38 -22.97
N TYR A 179 -1.71 12.92 -22.04
CA TYR A 179 -3.14 12.67 -22.00
C TYR A 179 -3.98 13.90 -22.36
N ASN A 180 -3.42 15.11 -22.28
CA ASN A 180 -4.12 16.36 -22.60
C ASN A 180 -5.45 16.50 -21.84
N LEU A 181 -5.42 16.24 -20.53
CA LEU A 181 -6.55 16.36 -19.61
C LEU A 181 -6.41 17.61 -18.73
N ASP A 182 -7.53 18.21 -18.37
CA ASP A 182 -7.68 19.31 -17.41
C ASP A 182 -8.93 18.97 -16.59
N GLU A 183 -8.72 18.35 -15.44
CA GLU A 183 -9.74 17.82 -14.53
C GLU A 183 -9.56 18.35 -13.10
N VAL A 184 -8.36 18.79 -12.72
CA VAL A 184 -8.05 19.28 -11.37
C VAL A 184 -7.27 20.59 -11.42
N GLY A 185 -7.33 21.35 -10.34
CA GLY A 185 -6.37 22.43 -10.07
C GLY A 185 -5.50 22.08 -8.86
N PRO A 186 -4.64 22.99 -8.38
CA PRO A 186 -3.65 22.67 -7.34
C PRO A 186 -4.27 22.20 -6.02
N PHE A 187 -5.51 22.63 -5.73
CA PHE A 187 -6.16 22.42 -4.44
C PHE A 187 -7.63 21.99 -4.54
N THR A 188 -8.13 21.77 -5.75
CA THR A 188 -9.54 21.46 -5.99
C THR A 188 -9.73 20.44 -7.10
N THR A 189 -10.73 19.57 -6.97
CA THR A 189 -11.26 18.84 -8.12
C THR A 189 -12.06 19.80 -8.99
N GLY A 190 -11.71 19.94 -10.26
CA GLY A 190 -12.30 20.88 -11.19
C GLY A 190 -11.22 21.51 -12.07
N PRO A 191 -11.49 21.68 -13.37
CA PRO A 191 -10.51 22.20 -14.31
C PRO A 191 -10.13 23.64 -13.97
N ASP A 192 -8.87 23.99 -14.22
CA ASP A 192 -8.34 25.34 -14.01
C ASP A 192 -7.72 25.98 -15.27
N GLY A 193 -7.77 25.26 -16.40
CA GLY A 193 -7.24 25.71 -17.68
C GLY A 193 -5.80 25.27 -17.94
N LEU A 194 -5.19 24.52 -17.03
CA LEU A 194 -3.87 23.91 -17.20
C LEU A 194 -4.01 22.40 -17.40
N LEU A 195 -3.06 21.79 -18.14
CA LEU A 195 -3.09 20.35 -18.36
C LEU A 195 -2.50 19.61 -17.15
N ASP A 196 -3.19 18.57 -16.69
CA ASP A 196 -2.83 17.77 -15.52
C ASP A 196 -1.69 16.80 -15.80
N TYR A 197 -0.84 16.58 -14.79
CA TYR A 197 -0.13 15.30 -14.70
C TYR A 197 -1.12 14.16 -14.45
N VAL A 198 -0.88 13.03 -15.11
CA VAL A 198 -1.70 11.83 -14.93
C VAL A 198 -0.83 10.68 -14.47
N GLY A 199 -1.13 10.16 -13.30
CA GLY A 199 -0.55 8.93 -12.79
C GLY A 199 -1.50 7.76 -12.83
N GLY A 200 -0.95 6.57 -12.68
CA GLY A 200 -1.73 5.35 -12.45
C GLY A 200 -1.08 4.53 -11.36
N MET A 201 -1.92 3.84 -10.59
CA MET A 201 -1.46 2.82 -9.65
C MET A 201 -2.39 1.62 -9.68
N GLY A 202 -1.80 0.43 -9.71
CA GLY A 202 -2.50 -0.85 -9.71
C GLY A 202 -2.01 -1.74 -8.58
N PHE A 203 -2.89 -2.54 -8.01
CA PHE A 203 -2.55 -3.46 -6.93
C PHE A 203 -2.91 -4.89 -7.25
N SER A 204 -2.24 -5.83 -6.58
CA SER A 204 -2.69 -7.19 -6.34
C SER A 204 -2.86 -7.37 -4.84
N VAL A 205 -4.09 -7.65 -4.40
CA VAL A 205 -4.45 -7.78 -2.99
C VAL A 205 -4.93 -9.21 -2.75
N THR A 206 -4.17 -9.96 -1.96
CA THR A 206 -4.47 -11.35 -1.62
C THR A 206 -4.67 -11.50 -0.12
N GLN A 207 -5.40 -12.55 0.26
CA GLN A 207 -5.48 -12.96 1.65
C GLN A 207 -4.22 -13.77 2.00
N VAL A 208 -3.59 -13.45 3.13
CA VAL A 208 -2.52 -14.28 3.70
C VAL A 208 -3.20 -15.51 4.31
N PRO A 209 -2.88 -16.74 3.85
CA PRO A 209 -3.47 -17.94 4.44
C PRO A 209 -3.10 -18.05 5.91
N GLU A 210 -4.09 -18.22 6.78
CA GLU A 210 -3.84 -18.55 8.18
C GLU A 210 -3.14 -19.92 8.28
N PRO A 211 -2.15 -20.08 9.17
CA PRO A 211 -1.63 -21.41 9.46
C PRO A 211 -2.77 -22.26 10.02
N SER A 212 -3.16 -23.31 9.29
CA SER A 212 -4.26 -24.16 9.72
C SER A 212 -3.98 -24.74 11.12
N LEU A 213 -5.04 -24.94 11.93
CA LEU A 213 -4.94 -25.62 13.23
C LEU A 213 -4.29 -27.00 13.10
N GLY A 214 -4.37 -27.66 11.94
CA GLY A 214 -3.68 -28.91 11.65
C GLY A 214 -2.16 -28.79 11.67
N THR A 215 -1.62 -27.68 11.16
CA THR A 215 -0.19 -27.39 11.14
C THR A 215 0.33 -27.06 12.55
N LEU A 216 -0.44 -26.30 13.32
CA LEU A 216 -0.14 -25.99 14.73
C LEU A 216 -0.24 -27.23 15.63
N ALA A 217 -1.26 -28.08 15.42
CA ALA A 217 -1.42 -29.32 16.17
C ALA A 217 -0.27 -30.31 15.88
N LEU A 218 0.18 -30.43 14.62
CA LEU A 218 1.36 -31.25 14.28
C LEU A 218 2.65 -30.70 14.91
N ALA A 219 2.84 -29.38 14.90
CA ALA A 219 4.00 -28.74 15.53
C ALA A 219 4.03 -28.99 17.06
N LEU A 220 2.88 -28.89 17.73
CA LEU A 220 2.73 -29.19 19.15
C LEU A 220 2.95 -30.68 19.46
N LEU A 221 2.41 -31.58 18.63
CA LEU A 221 2.65 -33.02 18.74
C LEU A 221 4.13 -33.37 18.56
N GLY A 222 4.82 -32.75 17.59
CA GLY A 222 6.26 -32.91 17.36
C GLY A 222 7.10 -32.43 18.56
N ALA A 223 6.77 -31.28 19.14
CA ALA A 223 7.44 -30.76 20.34
C ALA A 223 7.23 -31.66 21.59
N CYS A 224 6.03 -32.21 21.75
CA CYS A 224 5.73 -33.16 22.82
C CYS A 224 6.46 -34.51 22.67
N LEU A 225 6.64 -34.98 21.43
CA LEU A 225 7.38 -36.21 21.15
C LEU A 225 8.89 -36.02 21.33
N SER A 226 9.45 -34.88 20.91
CA SER A 226 10.88 -34.57 21.06
C SER A 226 11.34 -34.47 22.53
N ARG A 227 10.49 -33.96 23.45
CA ARG A 227 10.80 -33.90 24.89
C ARG A 227 10.84 -35.25 25.59
N LYS A 228 10.17 -36.28 25.06
CA LYS A 228 10.22 -37.65 25.65
C LYS A 228 11.53 -38.37 25.34
N THR A 229 12.21 -38.01 24.26
CA THR A 229 13.47 -38.64 23.84
C THR A 229 14.68 -38.13 24.63
N LEU A 230 14.63 -36.89 25.13
CA LEU A 230 15.73 -36.26 25.90
C LEU A 230 15.80 -36.64 27.40
N ARG A 231 14.85 -37.44 27.92
CA ARG A 231 14.82 -37.85 29.34
C ARG A 231 15.36 -39.26 29.60
N LYS A 232 16.07 -39.85 28.63
CA LYS A 232 16.64 -41.20 28.70
C LYS A 232 18.18 -41.26 28.70
N SER A 233 18.88 -40.16 28.93
CA SER A 233 20.33 -40.15 29.18
C SER A 233 20.63 -39.85 30.64
#